data_AF-A0A6G4MVP7-F1
#
_entry.id   AF-A0A6G4MVP7-F1
#
_cell.length_a   1.000
_cell.length_b   1.000
_cell.length_c   1.000
_cell.angle_alpha   90.00
_cell.angle_beta   90.00
_cell.angle_gamma   90.00
#
_symmetry.space_group_name_H-M   'P 1'
#
loop_
_entity.id
_entity.type
_entity.pdbx_description
1 polymer ?
#
loop_
_entity_poly.entity_id
_entity_poly.type
_entity_poly.pdbx_seq_one_letter_code
_entity_poly.pdbx_strand_id
1 'polypeptide(L)'
;SRIGHALLRISWSVSAFLLVVYNKNFLQGVQSEYSLSFVLSVLISFTICLFYMADIYARSDRNKRRWRSQAEEDPLTGLPNLRALESHLQSCPQQAICSLRIDNLDFLSRHYGLMMGVDCKRQIIRALQP
;
A
#
# COMPACT_ATOMS: atom_id res chain seq x y z
N SER A 1 -9.93 1.52 -0.20
CA SER A 1 -11.29 1.49 -0.80
C SER A 1 -12.10 2.64 -0.24
N ARG A 2 -12.68 3.52 -1.07
CA ARG A 2 -13.42 4.73 -0.60
C ARG A 2 -14.61 4.38 0.30
N ILE A 3 -15.24 3.22 0.06
CA ILE A 3 -16.41 2.73 0.79
C ILE A 3 -16.05 2.36 2.23
N GLY A 4 -14.89 1.74 2.45
CA GLY A 4 -14.44 1.37 3.80
C GLY A 4 -14.22 2.57 4.73
N HIS A 5 -13.68 3.67 4.20
CA HIS A 5 -13.51 4.91 4.98
C HIS A 5 -14.84 5.60 5.27
N ALA A 6 -15.79 5.57 4.33
CA ALA A 6 -17.13 6.10 4.55
C ALA A 6 -17.87 5.31 5.64
N LEU A 7 -17.81 3.98 5.59
CA LEU A 7 -18.42 3.11 6.61
C LEU A 7 -17.82 3.35 7.99
N LEU A 8 -16.49 3.47 8.09
CA LEU A 8 -15.80 3.72 9.36
C LEU A 8 -16.18 5.09 9.97
N ARG A 9 -16.38 6.11 9.14
CA ARG A 9 -16.85 7.43 9.59
C ARG A 9 -18.30 7.39 10.06
N ILE A 10 -19.17 6.71 9.31
CA ILE A 10 -20.60 6.57 9.65
C ILE A 10 -20.74 5.74 10.93
N SER A 11 -20.06 4.60 11.04
CA SER A 11 -20.11 3.75 12.22
C SER A 11 -19.59 4.49 13.45
N TRP A 12 -18.50 5.26 13.32
CA TRP A 12 -17.99 6.07 14.43
C TRP A 12 -18.99 7.16 14.85
N SER A 13 -19.56 7.89 13.89
CA SER A 13 -20.55 8.94 14.19
C SER A 13 -21.80 8.38 14.86
N VAL A 14 -22.28 7.22 14.41
CA VAL A 14 -23.43 6.53 15.01
C VAL A 14 -23.09 6.07 16.43
N SER A 15 -21.92 5.47 16.64
CA SER A 15 -21.47 5.05 17.98
C SER A 15 -21.33 6.23 18.94
N ALA A 16 -20.69 7.32 18.51
CA ALA A 16 -20.53 8.53 19.33
C ALA A 16 -21.90 9.16 19.67
N PHE A 17 -22.81 9.22 18.70
CA PHE A 17 -24.17 9.73 18.92
C PHE A 17 -24.97 8.86 19.89
N LEU A 18 -24.94 7.54 19.72
CA LEU A 18 -25.61 6.60 20.63
C LEU A 18 -25.02 6.67 22.05
N LEU A 19 -23.71 6.82 22.17
CA LEU A 19 -23.03 6.92 23.45
C LEU A 19 -23.46 8.17 24.22
N VAL A 20 -23.68 9.30 23.53
CA VAL A 20 -24.13 10.56 24.13
C VAL A 20 -25.64 10.55 24.44
N VAL A 21 -26.47 10.01 23.54
CA VAL A 21 -27.94 10.09 23.65
C VAL A 21 -28.53 9.00 24.55
N TYR A 22 -28.05 7.76 24.44
CA TYR A 22 -28.67 6.60 25.10
C TYR A 22 -28.02 6.23 26.43
N ASN A 23 -26.80 6.67 26.69
CA ASN A 23 -26.12 6.33 27.94
C ASN A 23 -26.49 7.33 29.04
N LYS A 24 -27.64 7.10 29.70
CA LYS A 24 -28.09 7.93 30.82
C LYS A 24 -27.05 8.00 31.93
N ASN A 25 -26.33 6.91 32.22
CA ASN A 25 -25.24 6.85 33.21
C ASN A 25 -24.02 7.72 32.84
N PHE A 26 -23.79 7.96 31.55
CA PHE A 26 -22.70 8.82 31.06
C PHE A 26 -22.94 10.28 31.41
N LEU A 27 -24.19 10.74 31.37
CA LEU A 27 -24.57 12.10 31.77
C LEU A 27 -24.90 12.19 33.28
N GLN A 28 -25.36 11.10 33.90
CA GLN A 28 -25.81 11.09 35.30
C GLN A 28 -24.64 11.05 36.30
N GLY A 29 -23.46 10.55 35.89
CA GLY A 29 -22.20 10.68 36.64
C GLY A 29 -21.48 12.03 36.47
N VAL A 30 -21.97 12.87 35.56
CA VAL A 30 -21.39 14.16 35.17
C VAL A 30 -22.29 15.26 35.73
N GLN A 31 -22.23 15.45 37.05
CA GLN A 31 -23.05 16.43 37.78
C GLN A 31 -22.57 17.88 37.60
N SER A 32 -21.41 18.10 36.95
CA SER A 32 -20.79 19.41 36.76
C SER A 32 -20.49 19.69 35.29
N GLU A 33 -20.71 20.94 34.85
CA GLU A 33 -20.43 21.42 33.49
C GLU A 33 -18.98 21.15 33.06
N TYR A 34 -18.03 21.18 34.01
CA TYR A 34 -16.62 20.90 33.76
C TYR A 34 -16.36 19.45 33.32
N SER A 35 -16.98 18.47 33.99
CA SER A 35 -16.84 17.05 33.63
C SER A 35 -17.43 16.75 32.25
N LEU A 36 -18.50 17.46 31.86
CA LEU A 36 -19.12 17.32 30.53
C LEU A 36 -18.19 17.88 29.45
N SER A 37 -17.64 19.07 29.68
CA SER A 37 -16.68 19.70 28.76
C SER A 37 -15.43 18.83 28.57
N PHE A 38 -14.90 18.26 29.65
CA PHE A 38 -13.78 17.32 29.60
C PHE A 38 -14.08 16.09 28.73
N VAL A 39 -15.21 15.44 28.96
CA VAL A 39 -15.61 14.24 28.21
C VAL A 39 -15.85 14.55 26.72
N LEU A 40 -16.52 15.67 26.41
CA LEU A 40 -16.70 16.12 25.03
C LEU A 40 -15.36 16.42 24.35
N SER A 41 -14.40 17.03 25.06
CA SER A 41 -13.06 17.29 24.51
C SER A 41 -12.31 15.99 24.17
N VAL A 42 -12.45 14.95 25.00
CA VAL A 42 -11.85 13.63 24.74
C VAL A 42 -12.51 12.97 23.54
N LEU A 43 -13.84 13.05 23.42
CA LEU A 43 -14.57 12.55 22.25
C LEU A 43 -14.12 13.27 20.97
N ILE A 44 -13.98 14.60 20.99
CA ILE A 44 -13.51 15.39 19.85
C ILE A 44 -12.05 15.04 19.51
N SER A 45 -11.17 14.92 20.49
CA SER A 45 -9.78 14.52 20.27
C SER A 45 -9.69 13.12 19.63
N PHE A 46 -10.50 12.18 20.13
CA PHE A 46 -10.57 10.83 19.59
C PHE A 46 -11.16 10.80 18.17
N THR A 47 -12.19 11.61 17.88
CA THR A 47 -12.76 11.71 16.52
C THR A 47 -11.70 12.18 15.52
N ILE A 48 -10.95 13.22 15.88
CA ILE A 48 -9.87 13.77 15.04
C ILE A 48 -8.77 12.72 14.83
N CYS A 49 -8.33 12.04 15.90
CA CYS A 49 -7.31 11.00 15.82
C CYS A 49 -7.73 9.85 14.91
N LEU A 50 -8.95 9.34 15.08
CA LEU A 50 -9.49 8.24 14.29
C LEU A 50 -9.62 8.64 12.81
N PHE A 51 -10.06 9.86 12.51
CA PHE A 51 -10.18 10.35 11.13
C PHE A 51 -8.81 10.52 10.48
N TYR A 52 -7.84 11.04 11.22
CA TYR A 52 -6.47 11.21 10.76
C TYR A 52 -5.81 9.85 10.46
N MET A 53 -5.92 8.88 11.37
CA MET A 53 -5.40 7.53 11.17
C MET A 53 -6.07 6.83 9.99
N ALA A 54 -7.38 7.00 9.80
CA ALA A 54 -8.09 6.43 8.67
C ALA A 54 -7.57 6.97 7.33
N ASP A 55 -7.25 8.27 7.24
CA ASP A 55 -6.72 8.87 6.03
C ASP A 55 -5.26 8.44 5.75
N ILE A 56 -4.41 8.43 6.79
CA ILE A 56 -3.05 7.91 6.68
C ILE A 56 -3.05 6.47 6.19
N TYR A 57 -3.92 5.63 6.76
CA TYR A 57 -4.03 4.25 6.36
C TYR A 57 -4.45 4.12 4.89
N ALA A 58 -5.40 4.95 4.44
CA ALA A 58 -5.81 4.99 3.04
C ALA A 58 -4.63 5.31 2.10
N ARG A 59 -3.85 6.32 2.47
CA ARG A 59 -2.66 6.75 1.71
C ARG A 59 -1.59 5.67 1.73
N SER A 60 -1.36 5.04 2.88
CA SER A 60 -0.40 3.96 3.06
C SER A 60 -0.76 2.75 2.19
N ASP A 61 -2.04 2.34 2.14
CA ASP A 61 -2.48 1.24 1.28
C ASP A 61 -2.26 1.54 -0.21
N ARG A 62 -2.58 2.76 -0.65
CA ARG A 62 -2.30 3.19 -2.04
C ARG A 62 -0.81 3.15 -2.34
N ASN A 63 0.01 3.67 -1.43
CA ASN A 63 1.46 3.62 -1.58
C ASN A 63 1.93 2.17 -1.64
N LYS A 64 1.49 1.30 -0.73
CA LYS A 64 1.86 -0.12 -0.70
C LYS A 64 1.54 -0.83 -2.01
N ARG A 65 0.41 -0.53 -2.64
CA ARG A 65 0.08 -1.07 -3.97
C ARG A 65 1.05 -0.58 -5.04
N ARG A 66 1.40 0.71 -5.03
CA ARG A 66 2.41 1.28 -5.93
C ARG A 66 3.80 0.70 -5.70
N TRP A 67 4.20 0.50 -4.46
CA TRP A 67 5.46 -0.16 -4.11
C TRP A 67 5.47 -1.61 -4.59
N ARG A 68 4.33 -2.32 -4.49
CA ARG A 68 4.21 -3.69 -5.01
C ARG A 68 4.35 -3.73 -6.53
N SER A 69 3.69 -2.85 -7.28
CA SER A 69 3.85 -2.81 -8.74
C SER A 69 5.29 -2.45 -9.14
N GLN A 70 5.92 -1.51 -8.43
CA GLN A 70 7.34 -1.19 -8.66
C GLN A 70 8.28 -2.34 -8.28
N ALA A 71 7.88 -3.18 -7.33
CA ALA A 71 8.64 -4.37 -6.93
C ALA A 71 8.43 -5.56 -7.88
N GLU A 72 7.61 -5.45 -8.92
CA GLU A 72 7.52 -6.42 -10.03
C GLU A 72 8.43 -6.06 -11.20
N GLU A 73 9.01 -4.85 -11.18
CA GLU A 73 10.01 -4.40 -12.14
C GLU A 73 11.39 -4.38 -11.50
N ASP A 74 12.42 -4.68 -12.29
CA ASP A 74 13.82 -4.47 -11.89
C ASP A 74 14.14 -2.97 -12.06
N PRO A 75 14.58 -2.26 -11.00
CA PRO A 75 14.76 -0.81 -11.03
C PRO A 75 15.92 -0.35 -11.92
N LEU A 76 16.90 -1.21 -12.20
CA LEU A 76 18.05 -0.88 -13.04
C LEU A 76 17.70 -1.04 -14.51
N THR A 77 17.00 -2.12 -14.86
CA THR A 77 16.70 -2.46 -16.24
C THR A 77 15.33 -1.96 -16.71
N GLY A 78 14.37 -1.75 -15.81
CA GLY A 78 12.97 -1.45 -16.13
C GLY A 78 12.20 -2.64 -16.72
N LEU A 79 12.74 -3.86 -16.55
CA LEU A 79 12.17 -5.09 -17.08
C LEU A 79 11.37 -5.81 -15.99
N PRO A 80 10.38 -6.65 -16.36
CA PRO A 80 9.70 -7.50 -15.38
C PRO A 80 10.71 -8.41 -14.68
N ASN A 81 10.66 -8.43 -13.35
CA ASN A 81 11.57 -9.23 -12.53
C ASN A 81 11.02 -10.64 -12.28
N LEU A 82 11.73 -11.45 -11.48
CA LEU A 82 11.29 -12.82 -11.18
C LEU A 82 9.94 -12.87 -10.45
N ARG A 83 9.60 -11.84 -9.67
CA ARG A 83 8.28 -11.75 -9.00
C ARG A 83 7.16 -11.56 -10.02
N ALA A 84 7.40 -10.77 -11.07
CA ALA A 84 6.45 -10.66 -12.18
C ALA A 84 6.27 -11.99 -12.91
N LEU A 85 7.36 -12.76 -13.12
CA LEU A 85 7.28 -14.10 -13.69
C LEU A 85 6.46 -15.05 -12.80
N GLU A 86 6.72 -15.07 -11.48
CA GLU A 86 5.96 -15.90 -10.54
C GLU A 86 4.46 -15.53 -10.53
N SER A 87 4.14 -14.23 -10.48
CA SER A 87 2.77 -13.72 -10.59
C SER A 87 2.10 -14.16 -11.89
N HIS A 88 2.83 -14.12 -13.01
CA HIS A 88 2.34 -14.58 -14.31
C HIS A 88 2.06 -16.08 -14.34
N LEU A 89 2.98 -16.91 -13.82
CA LEU A 89 2.79 -18.36 -13.73
C LEU A 89 1.63 -18.76 -12.81
N GLN A 90 1.40 -18.00 -11.73
CA GLN A 90 0.21 -18.20 -10.88
C GLN A 90 -1.09 -17.90 -11.61
N SER A 91 -1.10 -16.91 -12.51
CA SER A 91 -2.27 -16.57 -13.32
C SER A 91 -2.50 -17.51 -14.52
N CYS A 92 -1.42 -18.05 -15.09
CA CYS A 92 -1.44 -18.89 -16.30
C CYS A 92 -0.58 -20.15 -16.10
N PRO A 93 -1.15 -21.25 -15.54
CA PRO A 93 -0.37 -22.43 -15.15
C PRO A 93 0.13 -23.29 -16.32
N GLN A 94 -0.39 -23.12 -17.53
CA GLN A 94 -0.02 -23.92 -18.71
C GLN A 94 0.80 -23.11 -19.72
N GLN A 95 1.96 -22.60 -19.30
CA GLN A 95 2.91 -21.92 -20.17
C GLN A 95 4.26 -22.61 -20.22
N ALA A 96 4.89 -22.58 -21.40
CA ALA A 96 6.27 -23.00 -21.56
C ALA A 96 7.21 -21.86 -21.13
N ILE A 97 8.18 -22.18 -20.28
CA ILE A 97 9.20 -21.23 -19.82
C ILE A 97 10.50 -21.50 -20.58
N CYS A 98 11.10 -20.45 -21.13
CA CYS A 98 12.45 -20.49 -21.69
C CYS A 98 13.41 -19.68 -20.81
N SER A 99 14.67 -20.15 -20.72
CA SER A 99 15.73 -19.46 -19.96
C SER A 99 16.88 -19.16 -20.90
N LEU A 100 17.25 -17.87 -20.99
CA LEU A 100 18.40 -17.38 -21.75
C LEU A 100 19.49 -16.97 -20.75
N ARG A 101 20.61 -17.69 -20.76
CA ARG A 101 21.80 -17.35 -19.97
C ARG A 101 22.89 -16.82 -20.90
N ILE A 102 23.51 -15.71 -20.50
CA ILE A 102 24.58 -15.04 -21.26
C ILE A 102 25.79 -14.91 -20.35
N ASP A 103 26.75 -15.82 -20.48
CA ASP A 103 27.91 -15.88 -19.57
C ASP A 103 28.86 -14.68 -19.73
N ASN A 104 28.93 -14.09 -20.93
CA ASN A 104 29.80 -12.93 -21.21
C ASN A 104 29.28 -11.60 -20.64
N LEU A 105 28.06 -11.56 -20.09
CA LEU A 105 27.48 -10.32 -19.58
C LEU A 105 28.14 -9.87 -18.26
N ASP A 106 28.58 -10.81 -17.45
CA ASP A 106 29.35 -10.53 -16.22
C ASP A 106 30.75 -10.00 -16.55
N PHE A 107 31.34 -10.47 -17.65
CA PHE A 107 32.59 -9.92 -18.15
C PHE A 107 32.42 -8.45 -18.59
N LEU A 108 31.33 -8.15 -19.30
CA LEU A 108 31.00 -6.81 -19.78
C LEU A 108 30.79 -5.83 -18.62
N SER A 109 30.06 -6.24 -17.57
CA SER A 109 29.81 -5.38 -16.40
C SER A 109 31.07 -5.09 -15.60
N ARG A 110 32.01 -6.04 -15.53
CA ARG A 110 33.32 -5.86 -14.86
C ARG A 110 34.24 -4.90 -15.61
N HIS A 111 34.24 -4.93 -16.95
CA HIS A 111 35.17 -4.13 -17.76
C HIS A 111 34.62 -2.74 -18.13
N TYR A 112 33.32 -2.64 -18.37
CA TYR A 112 32.67 -1.42 -18.88
C TYR A 112 31.68 -0.79 -17.89
N GLY A 113 31.55 -1.39 -16.70
CA GLY A 113 30.67 -0.93 -15.66
C GLY A 113 29.25 -1.50 -15.75
N LEU A 114 28.53 -1.39 -14.63
CA LEU A 114 27.20 -1.97 -14.45
C LEU A 114 26.18 -1.53 -15.52
N MET A 115 26.22 -0.25 -15.92
CA MET A 115 25.27 0.31 -16.89
C MET A 115 25.40 -0.33 -18.27
N MET A 116 26.61 -0.72 -18.68
CA MET A 116 26.82 -1.40 -19.96
C MET A 116 26.13 -2.78 -19.98
N GLY A 117 26.17 -3.49 -18.85
CA GLY A 117 25.41 -4.74 -18.68
C GLY A 117 23.89 -4.51 -18.74
N VAL A 118 23.40 -3.44 -18.13
CA VAL A 118 21.98 -3.05 -18.16
C VAL A 118 21.51 -2.75 -19.60
N ASP A 119 22.26 -1.95 -20.34
CA ASP A 119 21.91 -1.57 -21.71
C ASP A 119 21.97 -2.76 -22.66
N CYS A 120 22.96 -3.64 -22.50
CA CYS A 120 23.03 -4.90 -23.24
C CYS A 120 21.79 -5.77 -23.00
N LYS A 121 21.36 -5.96 -21.74
CA LYS A 121 20.12 -6.71 -21.42
C LYS A 121 18.89 -6.10 -22.11
N ARG A 122 18.76 -4.77 -22.09
CA ARG A 122 17.66 -4.07 -22.75
C ARG A 122 17.67 -4.28 -24.26
N GLN A 123 18.83 -4.19 -24.90
CA GLN A 123 18.98 -4.39 -26.34
C GLN A 123 18.61 -5.82 -26.75
N ILE A 124 19.09 -6.82 -26.00
CA ILE A 124 18.77 -8.23 -26.27
C ILE A 124 17.27 -8.47 -26.17
N ILE A 125 16.61 -7.91 -25.16
CA ILE A 125 15.16 -8.05 -25.02
C ILE A 125 14.42 -7.34 -26.13
N ARG A 126 14.85 -6.14 -26.56
CA ARG A 126 14.28 -5.46 -27.72
C ARG A 126 14.43 -6.30 -29.00
N ALA A 127 15.54 -7.01 -29.16
CA ALA A 127 15.75 -7.91 -30.29
C ALA A 127 14.92 -9.21 -30.20
N LEU A 128 14.54 -9.62 -28.99
CA LEU A 128 13.69 -10.80 -28.74
C LEU A 128 12.19 -10.48 -28.74
N GLN A 129 11.81 -9.20 -28.71
CA GLN A 129 10.42 -8.81 -28.84
C GLN A 129 9.92 -9.16 -30.26
N PRO A 130 8.75 -9.83 -30.38
CA PRO A 130 8.18 -10.20 -31.67
C PRO A 130 7.71 -8.99 -32.49
#